data_AF-A0A0A8JHM4-F1
#
_entry.id   AF-A0A0A8JHM4-F1
#
_cell.length_a   1.000
_cell.length_b   1.000
_cell.length_c   1.000
_cell.angle_alpha   90.00
_cell.angle_beta   90.00
_cell.angle_gamma   90.00
#
_symmetry.space_group_name_H-M   'P 1'
#
loop_
_entity.id
_entity.type
_entity.pdbx_description
1 polymer ?
#
loop_
_entity_poly.entity_id
_entity_poly.type
_entity_poly.pdbx_seq_one_letter_code
_entity_poly.pdbx_strand_id
1 'polypeptide(L)' 'MLGYHPLLVIASHIFFIGVSFFALQAVRSEKIIRKNRVLQAQLLFILISISIGWAVSNFFLEISYWSRRIPFLFE' A
#
# COMPACT_ATOMS: atom_id res chain seq x y z
N MET A 1 -14.48 -0.16 5.87
CA MET A 1 -15.32 -0.30 4.65
C MET A 1 -16.71 0.36 4.72
N LEU A 2 -17.21 0.81 5.88
CA LEU A 2 -18.46 1.56 5.96
C LEU A 2 -18.16 3.06 6.02
N GLY A 3 -18.46 3.82 4.95
CA GLY A 3 -18.38 5.28 4.91
C GLY A 3 -17.65 5.90 3.71
N TYR A 4 -16.95 5.12 2.88
CA TYR A 4 -16.24 5.63 1.70
C TYR A 4 -16.89 5.22 0.38
N HIS A 5 -16.80 6.09 -0.61
CA HIS A 5 -17.19 5.78 -1.99
C HIS A 5 -16.28 4.68 -2.56
N PRO A 6 -16.82 3.60 -3.16
CA PRO A 6 -16.03 2.46 -3.64
C PRO A 6 -14.88 2.83 -4.59
N LEU A 7 -15.11 3.83 -5.47
CA LEU A 7 -14.08 4.33 -6.39
C LEU A 7 -12.86 4.89 -5.66
N LEU A 8 -13.07 5.60 -4.54
CA LEU A 8 -11.99 6.17 -3.74
C LEU A 8 -11.16 5.06 -3.09
N VAL A 9 -11.82 4.02 -2.59
CA VAL A 9 -11.15 2.85 -1.99
C VAL A 9 -10.26 2.16 -3.02
N ILE A 10 -10.79 1.86 -4.21
CA ILE A 10 -10.04 1.22 -5.30
C ILE A 10 -8.87 2.12 -5.75
N ALA A 11 -9.12 3.41 -5.96
CA ALA A 11 -8.09 4.36 -6.37
C ALA A 11 -6.97 4.47 -5.33
N SER A 12 -7.31 4.52 -4.03
CA SER A 12 -6.35 4.54 -2.93
C SER A 12 -5.47 3.28 -2.95
N HIS A 13 -6.05 2.09 -3.07
CA HIS A 13 -5.26 0.85 -3.13
C HIS A 13 -4.32 0.84 -4.33
N ILE A 14 -4.80 1.17 -5.54
CA ILE A 14 -3.94 1.20 -6.73
C ILE A 14 -2.80 2.21 -6.57
N PHE A 15 -3.10 3.40 -6.04
CA PHE A 15 -2.11 4.44 -5.78
C PHE A 15 -1.03 3.97 -4.80
N PHE A 16 -1.41 3.46 -3.62
CA PHE A 16 -0.45 3.03 -2.60
C PHE A 16 0.33 1.76 -3.00
N ILE A 17 -0.26 0.87 -3.80
CA ILE A 17 0.46 -0.26 -4.39
C ILE A 17 1.51 0.25 -5.37
N GLY A 18 1.18 1.20 -6.23
CA GLY A 18 2.14 1.83 -7.15
C GLY A 18 3.29 2.53 -6.42
N VAL A 19 2.98 3.28 -5.37
CA VAL A 19 3.99 3.94 -4.50
C VAL A 19 4.88 2.90 -3.81
N SER A 20 4.29 1.82 -3.29
CA SER A 20 5.06 0.73 -2.66
C SER A 20 5.99 0.06 -3.66
N PHE A 21 5.54 -0.13 -4.90
CA PHE A 21 6.35 -0.73 -5.97
C PHE A 21 7.52 0.17 -6.31
N PHE A 22 7.27 1.47 -6.45
CA PHE A 22 8.30 2.48 -6.69
C PHE A 22 9.34 2.51 -5.55
N ALA A 23 8.88 2.51 -4.29
CA ALA A 23 9.76 2.50 -3.13
C ALA A 23 10.62 1.22 -3.05
N LEU A 24 10.04 0.05 -3.32
CA LEU A 24 10.74 -1.22 -3.31
C LEU A 24 11.80 -1.33 -4.42
N GLN A 25 11.64 -0.62 -5.53
CA GLN A 25 12.67 -0.58 -6.58
C GLN A 25 13.97 0.07 -6.09
N ALA A 26 13.91 1.04 -5.18
CA ALA A 26 15.10 1.61 -4.55
C ALA A 26 15.86 0.58 -3.69
N VAL A 27 15.12 -0.37 -3.08
CA VAL A 27 15.69 -1.47 -2.29
C VAL A 27 16.34 -2.54 -3.19
N ARG A 28 15.89 -2.67 -4.45
CA ARG A 28 16.39 -3.65 -5.45
C ARG A 28 17.82 -3.40 -5.94
N SER A 29 18.60 -2.55 -5.27
CA SER A 29 20.04 -2.39 -5.50
C SER A 29 20.70 -3.77 -5.65
N GLU A 30 21.48 -3.93 -6.73
CA GLU A 30 21.85 -5.19 -7.42
C GLU A 30 22.43 -6.33 -6.54
N LYS A 31 22.70 -6.07 -5.26
CA LYS A 31 23.29 -7.00 -4.30
C LYS A 31 22.32 -8.05 -3.75
N ILE A 32 21.01 -7.84 -3.79
CA ILE A 32 20.03 -8.73 -3.13
C ILE A 32 19.63 -9.93 -4.01
N ILE A 33 19.66 -9.80 -5.34
CA ILE A 33 19.12 -10.81 -6.26
C ILE A 33 20.26 -11.70 -6.78
N ARG A 34 20.30 -12.97 -6.35
CA ARG A 34 21.21 -13.97 -6.93
C ARG A 34 20.88 -14.18 -8.41
N LYS A 35 21.91 -14.20 -9.26
CA LYS A 35 21.86 -14.25 -10.74
C LYS A 35 20.92 -15.32 -11.34
N ASN A 36 20.59 -16.38 -10.60
CA ASN A 36 19.76 -17.50 -11.07
C ASN A 36 18.30 -17.49 -10.56
N ARG A 37 17.87 -16.49 -9.77
CA ARG A 37 16.53 -16.44 -9.14
C ARG A 37 15.78 -15.13 -9.39
N VAL A 38 16.09 -14.46 -10.51
CA VAL A 38 15.55 -13.12 -10.83
C VAL A 38 14.02 -13.09 -10.89
N LEU A 39 13.38 -14.07 -11.55
CA LEU A 39 11.91 -14.15 -11.63
C LEU A 39 11.24 -14.32 -10.26
N GLN A 40 11.80 -15.19 -9.40
CA GLN A 40 11.26 -15.41 -8.06
C GLN A 40 11.37 -14.16 -7.20
N ALA A 41 12.49 -13.44 -7.29
CA ALA A 41 12.68 -12.17 -6.60
C ALA A 41 11.70 -11.10 -7.12
N GLN A 42 11.52 -10.98 -8.43
CA GLN A 42 10.57 -10.03 -9.03
C GLN A 42 9.13 -10.31 -8.60
N LEU A 43 8.70 -11.58 -8.61
CA LEU A 43 7.37 -11.96 -8.15
C LEU A 43 7.19 -11.64 -6.66
N LEU A 44 8.19 -11.94 -5.83
CA LEU A 44 8.18 -11.58 -4.42
C LEU A 44 8.04 -10.06 -4.23
N PHE A 45 8.76 -9.25 -5.00
CA PHE A 45 8.65 -7.79 -4.94
C PHE A 45 7.24 -7.29 -5.29
N ILE A 46 6.60 -7.88 -6.30
CA ILE A 46 5.21 -7.55 -6.67
C ILE A 46 4.26 -7.89 -5.53
N LEU A 47 4.39 -9.09 -4.94
CA LEU A 47 3.55 -9.52 -3.82
C LEU A 47 3.74 -8.62 -2.59
N ILE A 48 4.98 -8.31 -2.22
CA ILE A 48 5.30 -7.39 -1.12
C ILE A 48 4.71 -6.01 -1.40
N SER A 49 4.82 -5.52 -2.63
CA SER A 49 4.26 -4.23 -3.02
C SER A 49 2.74 -4.18 -2.83
N ILE A 50 2.04 -5.26 -3.18
CA ILE A 50 0.59 -5.37 -3.00
C ILE A 50 0.25 -5.39 -1.51
N SER A 51 0.96 -6.20 -0.72
CA SER A 51 0.73 -6.31 0.73
C SER A 51 0.95 -4.97 1.45
N ILE A 52 2.07 -4.29 1.17
CA ILE A 52 2.38 -2.98 1.77
C ILE A 52 1.37 -1.93 1.29
N GLY A 53 1.11 -1.84 -0.01
CA GLY A 53 0.20 -0.85 -0.56
C GLY A 53 -1.23 -1.03 -0.05
N TRP A 54 -1.69 -2.27 0.10
CA TRP A 54 -2.99 -2.57 0.70
C TRP A 54 -3.05 -2.15 2.17
N ALA A 55 -2.03 -2.50 2.97
CA ALA A 55 -1.96 -2.14 4.38
C ALA A 55 -1.93 -0.62 4.59
N VAL A 56 -1.08 0.10 3.85
CA VAL A 56 -0.97 1.56 3.92
C VAL A 56 -2.26 2.25 3.46
N SER A 57 -2.89 1.76 2.39
CA SER A 57 -4.19 2.29 1.93
C SER A 57 -5.28 2.10 2.98
N ASN A 58 -5.39 0.92 3.60
CA ASN A 58 -6.37 0.71 4.68
C ASN A 58 -6.10 1.63 5.87
N PHE A 59 -4.84 1.71 6.31
CA PHE A 59 -4.44 2.63 7.36
C PHE A 59 -4.85 4.08 7.03
N PHE A 60 -4.56 4.53 5.80
CA PHE A 60 -4.89 5.88 5.34
C PHE A 60 -6.41 6.16 5.30
N LEU A 61 -7.20 5.19 4.84
CA LEU A 61 -8.65 5.31 4.80
C LEU A 61 -9.23 5.28 6.22
N GLU A 62 -8.76 4.38 7.08
CA GLU A 62 -9.25 4.27 8.46
C GLU A 62 -8.93 5.52 9.28
N ILE A 63 -7.68 6.01 9.22
CA ILE A 63 -7.31 7.23 9.94
C ILE A 63 -8.12 8.43 9.44
N SER A 64 -8.37 8.52 8.13
CA SER A 64 -9.20 9.58 7.55
C SER A 64 -10.65 9.51 8.03
N TYR A 65 -11.17 8.30 8.27
CA TYR A 65 -12.54 8.07 8.68
C TYR A 65 -12.73 8.45 10.15
N TRP A 66 -11.81 7.99 11.00
CA TRP A 66 -11.81 8.30 12.42
C TRP A 66 -11.52 9.77 12.68
N SER A 67 -10.63 10.40 11.90
CA SER A 67 -10.31 11.83 12.04
C SER A 67 -11.56 12.72 11.88
N ARG A 68 -12.46 12.39 10.95
CA ARG A 68 -13.73 13.12 10.78
C ARG A 68 -14.69 12.96 11.95
N ARG A 69 -14.48 11.93 12.78
CA ARG A 69 -15.34 11.62 13.93
C ARG A 69 -14.87 12.22 15.25
N ILE A 70 -13.63 12.75 15.28
CA ILE A 70 -13.04 13.38 16.47
C ILE A 70 -13.94 14.49 17.05
N PRO A 71 -14.56 15.39 16.27
CA PRO A 71 -15.41 16.44 16.83
C PRO A 71 -16.61 15.91 17.63
N PHE A 72 -17.21 14.78 17.22
CA PHE A 72 -18.34 14.16 17.93
C PHE A 72 -17.96 13.56 19.29
N LEU A 73 -16.68 13.48 19.63
CA LEU A 73 -16.23 13.01 20.95
C LEU A 73 -16.26 14.11 22.02
N PHE A 74 -16.42 15.37 21.62
CA PHE A 74 -16.41 16.53 22.51
C PHE A 74 -17.80 17.19 22.65
N GLU A 75 -18.83 16.58 22.08
CA GLU A 75 -20.25 16.92 22.28
C GLU A 75 -20.88 16.06 23.39
#